data_AF-F1TH24-F1
#
_entry.id   AF-F1TH24-F1
#
_cell.length_a   1.000
_cell.length_b   1.000
_cell.length_c   1.000
_cell.angle_alpha   90.00
_cell.angle_beta   90.00
_cell.angle_gamma   90.00
#
_symmetry.space_group_name_H-M   'P 1'
#
loop_
_entity.id
_entity.type
_entity.pdbx_description
1 polymer ?
#
loop_
_entity_poly.entity_id
_entity_poly.type
_entity_poly.pdbx_seq_one_letter_code
_entity_poly.pdbx_strand_id
1 'polypeptide(L)'
;MKKRMLIQILAGIVIISSIPLITSGASTKRKIDVIYQGIKVVVDNVEKKVSPEPFIYNGEVYVPAKAIAGTLNKKYTFKNNKVYISNTGSAVKEYREIDLAKKPYISADSGELIKVETTDDKVPSTNIYYNPIEQDGTYTIVYALNGLAKTLSGSVGHLSQWGSDKPEMQLSFYDENDKLLYSTGVLKKGMDLLPVNINVTGALQIKIKITVNGSESYVDSYPGIKNLKILTTDY
;
A
#
# COMPACT_ATOMS: atom_id res chain seq x y z
N MET A 1 -20.21 48.00 64.41
CA MET A 1 -18.82 47.54 64.18
C MET A 1 -18.81 46.07 63.73
N LYS A 2 -19.25 45.79 62.48
CA LYS A 2 -19.51 44.44 61.91
C LYS A 2 -18.92 44.27 60.49
N LYS A 3 -17.67 44.70 60.23
CA LYS A 3 -17.08 44.57 58.87
C LYS A 3 -15.60 44.22 58.79
N ARG A 4 -14.94 43.91 59.91
CA ARG A 4 -13.48 43.66 59.92
C ARG A 4 -13.05 42.25 60.34
N MET A 5 -13.98 41.37 60.72
CA MET A 5 -13.66 40.01 61.15
C MET A 5 -13.98 38.92 60.11
N LEU A 6 -14.47 39.29 58.91
CA LEU A 6 -14.75 38.33 57.83
C LEU A 6 -13.61 38.22 56.79
N ILE A 7 -12.60 39.11 56.85
CA ILE A 7 -11.55 39.22 55.84
C ILE A 7 -10.30 38.38 56.20
N GLN A 8 -10.24 37.84 57.40
CA GLN A 8 -9.08 37.05 57.86
C GLN A 8 -9.27 35.52 57.77
N ILE A 9 -10.42 35.04 57.28
CA ILE A 9 -10.63 33.63 56.88
C ILE A 9 -10.75 33.57 55.34
N LEU A 10 -9.90 34.32 54.64
CA LEU A 10 -9.82 34.30 53.16
C LEU A 10 -8.39 34.02 52.66
N ALA A 11 -7.46 33.68 53.54
CA ALA A 11 -6.06 33.40 53.19
C ALA A 11 -5.53 32.21 54.01
N GLY A 12 -5.78 31.00 53.50
CA GLY A 12 -5.30 29.73 54.06
C GLY A 12 -5.91 28.59 53.23
N ILE A 13 -5.41 28.33 52.02
CA ILE A 13 -4.49 27.22 51.70
C ILE A 13 -5.12 25.88 52.19
N VAL A 14 -5.57 24.96 51.35
CA VAL A 14 -4.76 24.03 50.55
C VAL A 14 -5.69 23.24 49.62
N ILE A 15 -5.44 23.36 48.31
CA ILE A 15 -5.30 22.27 47.32
C ILE A 15 -6.26 21.07 47.47
N ILE A 16 -7.37 21.11 46.74
CA ILE A 16 -7.94 19.88 46.18
C ILE A 16 -7.42 19.78 44.75
N SER A 17 -6.53 18.82 44.56
CA SER A 17 -5.96 18.39 43.29
C SER A 17 -7.01 18.41 42.18
N SER A 18 -6.84 19.30 41.21
CA SER A 18 -7.49 19.19 39.91
C SER A 18 -6.93 17.95 39.23
N ILE A 19 -7.57 16.80 39.45
CA ILE A 19 -7.48 15.70 38.50
C ILE A 19 -8.08 16.26 37.21
N PRO A 20 -7.34 16.36 36.10
CA PRO A 20 -7.99 16.64 34.83
C PRO A 20 -8.95 15.48 34.60
N LEU A 21 -10.26 15.75 34.74
CA LEU A 21 -11.26 14.90 34.14
C LEU A 21 -10.90 14.89 32.65
N ILE A 22 -10.42 13.75 32.18
CA ILE A 22 -10.23 13.48 30.78
C ILE A 22 -11.65 13.53 30.20
N THR A 23 -12.08 14.69 29.71
CA THR A 23 -13.38 14.80 29.06
C THR A 23 -13.26 14.05 27.76
N SER A 24 -13.75 12.82 27.74
CA SER A 24 -14.12 12.10 26.53
C SER A 24 -14.83 13.09 25.60
N GLY A 25 -14.30 13.24 24.38
CA GLY A 25 -14.60 14.34 23.46
C GLY A 25 -16.09 14.74 23.46
N ALA A 26 -16.37 15.96 23.92
CA ALA A 26 -17.71 16.51 23.90
C ALA A 26 -18.14 16.72 22.45
N SER A 27 -19.09 15.90 21.98
CA SER A 27 -19.75 16.10 20.69
C SER A 27 -20.48 17.45 20.69
N THR A 28 -19.92 18.43 19.98
CA THR A 28 -20.56 19.74 19.81
C THR A 28 -21.62 19.64 18.73
N LYS A 29 -22.88 19.86 19.08
CA LYS A 29 -23.97 19.99 18.11
C LYS A 29 -24.02 21.43 17.59
N ARG A 30 -24.04 21.61 16.27
CA ARG A 30 -24.23 22.90 15.61
C ARG A 30 -25.48 22.83 14.73
N LYS A 31 -26.29 23.89 14.73
CA LYS A 31 -27.36 24.06 13.74
C LYS A 31 -26.74 24.63 12.48
N ILE A 32 -27.19 24.14 11.33
CA ILE A 32 -26.84 24.65 10.01
C ILE A 32 -28.12 24.94 9.26
N ASP A 33 -28.13 26.03 8.49
CA ASP A 33 -29.20 26.35 7.55
C ASP A 33 -28.77 25.85 6.17
N VAL A 34 -29.63 25.08 5.52
CA VAL A 34 -29.32 24.40 4.25
C VAL A 34 -30.42 24.64 3.23
N ILE A 35 -30.05 24.59 1.95
CA ILE A 35 -30.99 24.78 0.83
C ILE A 35 -31.21 23.45 0.12
N TYR A 36 -32.48 23.05 -0.02
CA TYR A 36 -32.91 21.91 -0.80
C TYR A 36 -33.53 22.39 -2.13
N GLN A 37 -33.04 21.86 -3.25
CA GLN A 37 -33.46 22.27 -4.61
C GLN A 37 -33.66 21.09 -5.57
N GLY A 38 -33.97 19.89 -5.06
CA GLY A 38 -34.15 18.71 -5.90
C GLY A 38 -32.87 18.32 -6.67
N ILE A 39 -31.72 18.43 -6.00
CA ILE A 39 -30.40 18.21 -6.59
C ILE A 39 -30.27 16.75 -7.03
N LYS A 40 -29.97 16.56 -8.32
CA LYS A 40 -29.80 15.24 -8.93
C LYS A 40 -28.36 14.77 -8.83
N VAL A 41 -28.17 13.52 -8.42
CA VAL A 41 -26.86 12.86 -8.45
C VAL A 41 -26.78 12.02 -9.72
N VAL A 42 -25.80 12.27 -10.57
CA VAL A 42 -25.56 11.52 -11.81
C VAL A 42 -24.20 10.84 -11.69
N VAL A 43 -24.17 9.52 -11.87
CA VAL A 43 -22.94 8.70 -11.86
C VAL A 43 -22.95 7.86 -13.12
N ASP A 44 -21.88 7.91 -13.90
CA ASP A 44 -21.75 7.23 -15.18
C ASP A 44 -22.92 7.52 -16.13
N ASN A 45 -23.31 8.81 -16.22
CA ASN A 45 -24.45 9.30 -17.01
C ASN A 45 -25.83 8.74 -16.60
N VAL A 46 -25.94 8.08 -15.45
CA VAL A 46 -27.20 7.56 -14.90
C VAL A 46 -27.60 8.36 -13.68
N GLU A 47 -28.80 8.94 -13.70
CA GLU A 47 -29.39 9.59 -12.52
C GLU A 47 -29.64 8.57 -11.41
N LYS A 48 -29.17 8.88 -10.20
CA LYS A 48 -29.27 8.04 -9.01
C LYS A 48 -30.19 8.71 -8.01
N LYS A 49 -31.20 7.96 -7.56
CA LYS A 49 -32.04 8.38 -6.44
C LYS A 49 -31.23 8.20 -5.15
N VAL A 50 -31.02 9.29 -4.44
CA VAL A 50 -30.23 9.33 -3.20
C VAL A 50 -31.13 9.76 -2.03
N SER A 51 -30.91 9.15 -0.86
CA SER A 51 -31.62 9.48 0.37
C SER A 51 -30.64 9.44 1.56
N PRO A 52 -30.57 10.50 2.40
CA PRO A 52 -31.24 11.79 2.25
C PRO A 52 -30.91 12.51 0.94
N GLU A 53 -31.73 13.48 0.53
CA GLU A 53 -31.43 14.26 -0.68
C GLU A 53 -30.21 15.17 -0.45
N PRO A 54 -29.44 15.52 -1.50
CA PRO A 54 -28.34 16.46 -1.36
C PRO A 54 -28.87 17.86 -1.04
N PHE A 55 -28.05 18.65 -0.37
CA PHE A 55 -28.37 20.02 0.00
C PHE A 55 -27.19 20.95 -0.26
N ILE A 56 -27.46 22.25 -0.36
CA ILE A 56 -26.43 23.27 -0.44
C ILE A 56 -26.19 23.86 0.96
N TYR A 57 -24.93 23.93 1.36
CA TYR A 57 -24.47 24.60 2.58
C TYR A 57 -23.25 25.46 2.23
N ASN A 58 -23.28 26.74 2.58
CA ASN A 58 -22.23 27.71 2.24
C ASN A 58 -21.81 27.74 0.76
N GLY A 59 -22.77 27.55 -0.16
CA GLY A 59 -22.52 27.57 -1.61
C GLY A 59 -21.96 26.26 -2.18
N GLU A 60 -21.70 25.25 -1.35
CA GLU A 60 -21.24 23.93 -1.78
C GLU A 60 -22.37 22.89 -1.69
N VAL A 61 -22.37 21.92 -2.60
CA VAL A 61 -23.32 20.80 -2.61
C VAL A 61 -22.79 19.67 -1.74
N TYR A 62 -23.55 19.28 -0.73
CA TYR A 62 -23.26 18.16 0.15
C TYR A 62 -24.13 16.97 -0.26
N VAL A 63 -23.48 15.87 -0.62
CA VAL A 63 -24.13 14.61 -0.97
C VAL A 63 -23.89 13.59 0.15
N PRO A 64 -24.92 12.84 0.62
CA PRO A 64 -24.70 11.83 1.65
C PRO A 64 -23.71 10.74 1.21
N ALA A 65 -22.65 10.55 2.00
CA ALA A 65 -21.60 9.57 1.71
C ALA A 65 -22.15 8.13 1.54
N LYS A 66 -23.20 7.77 2.27
CA LYS A 66 -23.90 6.48 2.12
C LYS A 66 -24.50 6.29 0.74
N ALA A 67 -25.02 7.36 0.15
CA ALA A 67 -25.60 7.32 -1.19
C ALA A 67 -24.52 7.09 -2.24
N ILE A 68 -23.39 7.80 -2.14
CA ILE A 68 -22.22 7.61 -3.02
C ILE A 68 -21.66 6.18 -2.90
N ALA A 69 -21.61 5.61 -1.70
CA ALA A 69 -21.19 4.22 -1.53
C ALA A 69 -22.06 3.25 -2.35
N GLY A 70 -23.38 3.46 -2.32
CA GLY A 70 -24.34 2.67 -3.10
C GLY A 70 -24.13 2.82 -4.62
N THR A 71 -23.86 4.03 -5.11
CA THR A 71 -23.61 4.24 -6.55
C THR A 71 -22.33 3.57 -7.03
N LEU A 72 -21.33 3.42 -6.15
CA LEU A 72 -20.06 2.74 -6.41
C LEU A 72 -20.11 1.21 -6.19
N ASN A 73 -21.29 0.66 -5.87
CA ASN A 73 -21.48 -0.74 -5.46
C ASN A 73 -20.55 -1.15 -4.30
N LYS A 74 -20.39 -0.24 -3.32
CA LYS A 74 -19.60 -0.44 -2.10
C LYS A 74 -20.50 -0.41 -0.86
N LYS A 75 -19.99 -0.97 0.24
CA LYS A 75 -20.62 -0.91 1.55
C LYS A 75 -20.18 0.35 2.30
N TYR A 76 -21.11 0.94 3.04
CA TYR A 76 -20.91 2.11 3.89
C TYR A 76 -20.92 1.73 5.37
N THR A 77 -19.94 2.21 6.14
CA THR A 77 -19.92 2.09 7.60
C THR A 77 -19.36 3.35 8.25
N PHE A 78 -19.99 3.81 9.33
CA PHE A 78 -19.46 4.86 10.19
C PHE A 78 -19.04 4.26 11.53
N LYS A 79 -17.75 4.36 11.87
CA LYS A 79 -17.20 3.84 13.14
C LYS A 79 -15.98 4.66 13.55
N ASN A 80 -15.80 4.90 14.86
CA ASN A 80 -14.65 5.64 15.41
C ASN A 80 -14.43 7.01 14.74
N ASN A 81 -15.51 7.76 14.48
CA ASN A 81 -15.50 9.05 13.79
C ASN A 81 -14.87 9.01 12.37
N LYS A 82 -14.90 7.84 11.72
CA LYS A 82 -14.44 7.63 10.34
C LYS A 82 -15.58 7.05 9.50
N VAL A 83 -15.69 7.50 8.25
CA VAL A 83 -16.57 6.92 7.24
C VAL A 83 -15.75 5.96 6.38
N TYR A 84 -16.25 4.73 6.21
CA TYR A 84 -15.65 3.68 5.39
C TYR A 84 -16.57 3.38 4.21
N ILE A 85 -16.04 3.51 3.00
CA ILE A 85 -16.68 3.10 1.75
C ILE A 85 -15.78 2.03 1.12
N SER A 86 -16.15 0.75 1.24
CA SER A 86 -15.31 -0.37 0.83
C SER A 86 -16.16 -1.59 0.43
N ASN A 87 -15.56 -2.62 -0.18
CA ASN A 87 -16.29 -3.85 -0.53
C ASN A 87 -16.88 -4.56 0.72
N THR A 88 -16.23 -4.41 1.87
CA THR A 88 -16.60 -5.14 3.10
C THR A 88 -17.35 -4.29 4.12
N GLY A 89 -17.34 -2.96 3.98
CA GLY A 89 -17.98 -2.05 4.94
C GLY A 89 -17.31 -2.11 6.31
N SER A 90 -16.11 -2.67 6.41
CA SER A 90 -15.31 -2.57 7.63
C SER A 90 -14.31 -1.45 7.47
N ALA A 91 -13.73 -1.01 8.59
CA ALA A 91 -12.43 -0.38 8.52
C ALA A 91 -11.56 -1.27 7.63
N VAL A 92 -11.12 -0.73 6.49
CA VAL A 92 -9.90 -1.24 5.89
C VAL A 92 -8.93 -1.14 7.05
N LYS A 93 -8.49 -2.29 7.59
CA LYS A 93 -7.44 -2.34 8.62
C LYS A 93 -6.43 -1.30 8.15
N GLU A 94 -6.25 -0.21 8.90
CA GLU A 94 -5.40 0.92 8.52
C GLU A 94 -4.21 0.33 7.81
N TYR A 95 -4.14 0.55 6.48
CA TYR A 95 -3.40 -0.29 5.54
C TYR A 95 -2.25 -0.98 6.27
N ARG A 96 -2.48 -2.22 6.76
CA ARG A 96 -1.34 -3.12 6.89
C ARG A 96 -0.92 -3.20 5.45
N GLU A 97 0.19 -2.52 5.16
CA GLU A 97 0.87 -2.47 3.88
C GLU A 97 0.38 -3.65 3.07
N ILE A 98 -0.41 -3.38 2.03
CA ILE A 98 -0.81 -4.48 1.16
C ILE A 98 0.50 -5.13 0.83
N ASP A 99 0.58 -6.39 1.19
CA ASP A 99 1.81 -7.11 1.07
C ASP A 99 1.95 -7.54 -0.38
N LEU A 100 2.09 -6.52 -1.22
CA LEU A 100 2.15 -6.60 -2.66
C LEU A 100 3.32 -7.51 -3.02
N ALA A 101 4.35 -7.59 -2.17
CA ALA A 101 5.51 -8.47 -2.32
C ALA A 101 5.28 -9.93 -1.85
N LYS A 102 4.28 -10.25 -1.02
CA LYS A 102 4.04 -11.62 -0.50
C LYS A 102 3.29 -12.57 -1.42
N LYS A 103 2.57 -12.07 -2.43
CA LYS A 103 1.70 -12.91 -3.28
C LYS A 103 1.94 -12.69 -4.77
N PRO A 104 3.14 -12.96 -5.29
CA PRO A 104 3.34 -12.98 -6.72
C PRO A 104 2.53 -14.11 -7.37
N TYR A 105 2.02 -13.86 -8.57
CA TYR A 105 1.73 -14.90 -9.54
C TYR A 105 3.02 -15.23 -10.29
N ILE A 106 3.31 -16.51 -10.48
CA ILE A 106 4.57 -16.98 -11.08
C ILE A 106 4.22 -17.83 -12.29
N SER A 107 4.84 -17.53 -13.42
CA SER A 107 4.83 -18.36 -14.62
C SER A 107 6.26 -18.55 -15.14
N ALA A 108 6.58 -19.76 -15.58
CA ALA A 108 7.89 -20.11 -16.12
C ALA A 108 7.73 -20.75 -17.51
N ASP A 109 8.57 -20.34 -18.46
CA ASP A 109 8.60 -20.94 -19.80
C ASP A 109 9.42 -22.25 -19.82
N SER A 110 10.42 -22.36 -18.94
CA SER A 110 11.26 -23.56 -18.69
C SER A 110 11.87 -23.48 -17.27
N GLY A 111 12.29 -24.60 -16.65
CA GLY A 111 12.96 -24.71 -15.33
C GLY A 111 12.14 -24.36 -14.06
N GLU A 112 12.78 -24.30 -12.88
CA GLU A 112 12.11 -24.19 -11.56
C GLU A 112 12.65 -23.01 -10.70
N LEU A 113 11.75 -22.22 -10.10
CA LEU A 113 12.12 -21.25 -9.06
C LEU A 113 12.35 -21.99 -7.74
N ILE A 114 13.51 -21.79 -7.11
CA ILE A 114 13.86 -22.51 -5.86
C ILE A 114 13.05 -21.96 -4.69
N LYS A 115 13.04 -20.63 -4.59
CA LYS A 115 12.61 -20.00 -3.36
C LYS A 115 12.17 -18.57 -3.55
N VAL A 116 11.00 -18.28 -2.99
CA VAL A 116 10.53 -16.95 -2.69
C VAL A 116 10.48 -16.87 -1.17
N GLU A 117 11.38 -16.10 -0.57
CA GLU A 117 11.40 -15.88 0.88
C GLU A 117 10.87 -14.48 1.15
N THR A 118 9.84 -14.35 1.99
CA THR A 118 9.37 -13.03 2.39
C THR A 118 9.59 -12.80 3.87
N THR A 119 10.10 -11.63 4.23
CA THR A 119 10.28 -11.22 5.62
C THR A 119 9.06 -10.44 6.12
N ASP A 120 8.68 -10.67 7.38
CA ASP A 120 7.60 -9.97 8.10
C ASP A 120 8.09 -8.66 8.76
N ASP A 121 9.07 -7.98 8.15
CA ASP A 121 9.58 -6.71 8.66
C ASP A 121 8.53 -5.60 8.56
N LYS A 122 8.81 -4.45 9.21
CA LYS A 122 7.96 -3.24 9.13
C LYS A 122 7.71 -2.78 7.68
N VAL A 123 8.59 -3.14 6.75
CA VAL A 123 8.36 -3.08 5.30
C VAL A 123 8.69 -4.47 4.74
N PRO A 124 7.70 -5.25 4.30
CA PRO A 124 7.90 -6.57 3.74
C PRO A 124 8.89 -6.55 2.59
N SER A 125 9.78 -7.54 2.55
CA SER A 125 10.72 -7.69 1.46
C SER A 125 10.83 -9.14 1.01
N THR A 126 10.95 -9.34 -0.30
CA THR A 126 11.01 -10.66 -0.91
C THR A 126 12.39 -10.91 -1.52
N ASN A 127 12.99 -12.05 -1.18
CA ASN A 127 14.14 -12.58 -1.89
C ASN A 127 13.66 -13.62 -2.91
N ILE A 128 14.13 -13.51 -4.14
CA ILE A 128 13.83 -14.43 -5.23
C ILE A 128 15.12 -15.13 -5.62
N TYR A 129 15.13 -16.45 -5.54
CA TYR A 129 16.28 -17.29 -5.88
C TYR A 129 15.91 -18.24 -7.02
N TYR A 130 16.78 -18.29 -8.03
CA TYR A 130 16.59 -19.13 -9.19
C TYR A 130 17.46 -20.40 -9.17
N ASN A 131 16.91 -21.53 -9.64
CA ASN A 131 17.67 -22.77 -9.88
C ASN A 131 17.94 -22.93 -11.36
N PRO A 132 19.18 -22.76 -11.80
CA PRO A 132 19.54 -23.11 -13.16
C PRO A 132 19.71 -24.63 -13.29
N ILE A 133 18.80 -25.47 -12.75
CA ILE A 133 19.07 -26.91 -12.62
C ILE A 133 19.28 -27.59 -13.96
N GLU A 134 18.74 -27.14 -15.09
CA GLU A 134 19.10 -27.82 -16.35
C GLU A 134 18.86 -27.08 -17.69
N GLN A 135 18.28 -25.88 -17.74
CA GLN A 135 18.11 -25.15 -19.01
C GLN A 135 18.14 -23.64 -18.86
N ASP A 136 18.69 -22.98 -19.89
CA ASP A 136 18.42 -21.58 -20.20
C ASP A 136 16.90 -21.35 -20.20
N GLY A 137 16.49 -20.21 -19.68
CA GLY A 137 15.08 -20.03 -19.40
C GLY A 137 14.66 -18.60 -19.13
N THR A 138 13.35 -18.43 -19.18
CA THR A 138 12.68 -17.17 -18.89
C THR A 138 11.60 -17.41 -17.84
N TYR A 139 11.62 -16.58 -16.80
CA TYR A 139 10.66 -16.58 -15.71
C TYR A 139 9.95 -15.25 -15.69
N THR A 140 8.65 -15.27 -15.48
CA THR A 140 7.87 -14.05 -15.27
C THR A 140 7.24 -14.10 -13.89
N ILE A 141 7.58 -13.12 -13.07
CA ILE A 141 6.98 -12.90 -11.75
C ILE A 141 6.07 -11.70 -11.86
N VAL A 142 4.79 -11.88 -11.55
CA VAL A 142 3.77 -10.84 -11.65
C VAL A 142 3.28 -10.46 -10.26
N TYR A 143 3.35 -9.17 -9.95
CA TYR A 143 2.75 -8.61 -8.75
C TYR A 143 1.56 -7.73 -9.11
N ALA A 144 0.42 -7.97 -8.47
CA ALA A 144 -0.75 -7.09 -8.59
C ALA A 144 -0.54 -5.86 -7.70
N LEU A 145 -0.30 -4.70 -8.32
CA LEU A 145 -0.05 -3.41 -7.65
C LEU A 145 -1.33 -2.64 -7.34
N ASN A 146 -2.40 -2.89 -8.11
CA ASN A 146 -3.72 -2.26 -7.97
C ASN A 146 -3.72 -0.72 -8.01
N GLY A 147 -2.70 -0.11 -8.63
CA GLY A 147 -2.53 1.35 -8.66
C GLY A 147 -2.08 1.97 -7.34
N LEU A 148 -1.70 1.16 -6.35
CA LEU A 148 -1.40 1.61 -4.98
C LEU A 148 0.10 1.79 -4.72
N ALA A 149 0.95 1.13 -5.51
CA ALA A 149 2.40 1.25 -5.40
C ALA A 149 2.89 2.51 -6.11
N LYS A 150 3.93 3.12 -5.54
CA LYS A 150 4.69 4.21 -6.15
C LYS A 150 6.05 3.75 -6.65
N THR A 151 6.71 2.88 -5.87
CA THR A 151 8.09 2.48 -6.12
C THR A 151 8.28 0.98 -5.92
N LEU A 152 9.04 0.36 -6.81
CA LEU A 152 9.62 -0.96 -6.62
C LEU A 152 11.13 -0.80 -6.44
N SER A 153 11.69 -1.39 -5.39
CA SER A 153 13.13 -1.31 -5.10
C SER A 153 13.71 -2.66 -4.69
N GLY A 154 15.00 -2.87 -4.92
CA GLY A 154 15.71 -4.09 -4.52
C GLY A 154 17.14 -4.08 -5.01
N SER A 155 17.83 -5.21 -4.89
CA SER A 155 19.16 -5.39 -5.47
C SER A 155 19.18 -6.67 -6.29
N VAL A 156 19.66 -6.58 -7.53
CA VAL A 156 19.65 -7.69 -8.49
C VAL A 156 21.07 -8.17 -8.76
N GLY A 157 21.25 -9.47 -8.91
CA GLY A 157 22.56 -10.06 -9.19
C GLY A 157 22.68 -11.49 -8.71
N HIS A 158 23.91 -12.00 -8.67
CA HIS A 158 24.23 -13.30 -8.10
C HIS A 158 24.22 -13.22 -6.57
N LEU A 159 23.31 -13.94 -5.91
CA LEU A 159 23.08 -13.88 -4.47
C LEU A 159 23.93 -14.87 -3.66
N SER A 160 24.56 -15.85 -4.33
CA SER A 160 25.49 -16.81 -3.74
C SER A 160 26.90 -16.58 -4.25
N GLN A 161 27.87 -16.76 -3.36
CA GLN A 161 29.29 -16.77 -3.71
C GLN A 161 29.78 -18.16 -4.16
N TRP A 162 28.96 -19.19 -3.96
CA TRP A 162 29.24 -20.58 -4.32
C TRP A 162 28.69 -20.87 -5.73
N GLY A 163 29.03 -22.02 -6.34
CA GLY A 163 28.56 -22.38 -7.67
C GLY A 163 29.32 -21.77 -8.86
N SER A 164 28.77 -21.94 -10.08
CA SER A 164 29.40 -21.59 -11.37
C SER A 164 29.37 -20.09 -11.63
N ASP A 165 30.34 -19.60 -12.40
CA ASP A 165 30.38 -18.24 -12.94
C ASP A 165 29.71 -18.12 -14.32
N LYS A 166 29.30 -19.24 -14.92
CA LYS A 166 28.70 -19.30 -16.25
C LYS A 166 27.28 -18.75 -16.37
N PRO A 167 26.37 -18.90 -15.38
CA PRO A 167 25.02 -18.39 -15.52
C PRO A 167 24.99 -16.86 -15.63
N GLU A 168 24.47 -16.37 -16.75
CA GLU A 168 24.25 -14.97 -17.06
C GLU A 168 22.78 -14.64 -16.84
N MET A 169 22.48 -13.54 -16.13
CA MET A 169 21.10 -13.13 -15.83
C MET A 169 20.80 -11.74 -16.41
N GLN A 170 19.60 -11.57 -16.96
CA GLN A 170 19.03 -10.27 -17.29
C GLN A 170 17.63 -10.15 -16.70
N LEU A 171 17.30 -9.01 -16.11
CA LEU A 171 15.96 -8.69 -15.62
C LEU A 171 15.34 -7.57 -16.44
N SER A 172 14.09 -7.73 -16.81
CA SER A 172 13.28 -6.69 -17.45
C SER A 172 11.95 -6.54 -16.74
N PHE A 173 11.54 -5.30 -16.51
CA PHE A 173 10.39 -4.91 -15.70
C PHE A 173 9.37 -4.23 -16.59
N TYR A 174 8.13 -4.72 -16.61
CA TYR A 174 7.05 -4.24 -17.46
C TYR A 174 5.80 -3.92 -16.64
N ASP A 175 4.98 -2.97 -17.10
CA ASP A 175 3.64 -2.74 -16.54
C ASP A 175 2.60 -3.74 -17.09
N GLU A 176 1.32 -3.54 -16.73
CA GLU A 176 0.23 -4.39 -17.21
C GLU A 176 0.04 -4.37 -18.74
N ASN A 177 0.46 -3.29 -19.41
CA ASN A 177 0.34 -3.08 -20.86
C ASN A 177 1.60 -3.49 -21.63
N ASP A 178 2.50 -4.26 -21.00
CA ASP A 178 3.79 -4.69 -21.55
C ASP A 178 4.73 -3.54 -21.91
N LYS A 179 4.53 -2.35 -21.33
CA LYS A 179 5.47 -1.24 -21.47
C LYS A 179 6.70 -1.53 -20.61
N LEU A 180 7.88 -1.55 -21.23
CA LEU A 180 9.14 -1.68 -20.52
C LEU A 180 9.37 -0.46 -19.63
N LEU A 181 9.52 -0.70 -18.32
CA LEU A 181 9.83 0.31 -17.31
C LEU A 181 11.33 0.36 -17.01
N TYR A 182 11.99 -0.80 -16.98
CA TYR A 182 13.42 -0.91 -16.69
C TYR A 182 13.97 -2.23 -17.23
N SER A 183 15.23 -2.25 -17.63
CA SER A 183 15.95 -3.48 -17.97
C SER A 183 17.38 -3.38 -17.47
N THR A 184 17.89 -4.47 -16.92
CA THR A 184 19.30 -4.57 -16.55
C THR A 184 20.16 -4.87 -17.78
N GLY A 185 21.45 -4.58 -17.68
CA GLY A 185 22.44 -5.29 -18.50
C GLY A 185 22.53 -6.77 -18.11
N VAL A 186 23.42 -7.49 -18.77
CA VAL A 186 23.76 -8.87 -18.38
C VAL A 186 24.54 -8.84 -17.07
N LEU A 187 24.04 -9.58 -16.08
CA LEU A 187 24.61 -9.72 -14.75
C LEU A 187 25.33 -11.06 -14.65
N LYS A 188 26.61 -11.03 -14.29
CA LYS A 188 27.49 -12.20 -14.15
C LYS A 188 27.97 -12.35 -12.71
N LYS A 189 28.47 -13.53 -12.38
CA LYS A 189 29.10 -13.77 -11.08
C LYS A 189 30.31 -12.83 -10.92
N GLY A 190 30.53 -12.35 -9.69
CA GLY A 190 31.60 -11.41 -9.37
C GLY A 190 31.26 -9.93 -9.58
N MET A 191 30.10 -9.62 -10.18
CA MET A 191 29.56 -8.26 -10.18
C MET A 191 28.94 -7.94 -8.82
N ASP A 192 29.08 -6.68 -8.39
CA ASP A 192 28.32 -6.17 -7.25
C ASP A 192 26.82 -6.24 -7.52
N LEU A 193 26.03 -6.39 -6.46
CA LEU A 193 24.58 -6.35 -6.57
C LEU A 193 24.15 -4.97 -7.10
N LEU A 194 23.42 -4.97 -8.21
CA LEU A 194 22.93 -3.75 -8.84
C LEU A 194 21.67 -3.27 -8.11
N PRO A 195 21.66 -2.08 -7.49
CA PRO A 195 20.44 -1.52 -6.92
C PRO A 195 19.45 -1.16 -8.04
N VAL A 196 18.19 -1.53 -7.85
CA VAL A 196 17.07 -1.15 -8.72
C VAL A 196 16.08 -0.29 -7.94
N ASN A 197 15.59 0.77 -8.58
CA ASN A 197 14.55 1.66 -8.06
C ASN A 197 13.70 2.14 -9.24
N ILE A 198 12.45 1.67 -9.30
CA ILE A 198 11.57 1.82 -10.45
C ILE A 198 10.28 2.51 -10.00
N ASN A 199 9.90 3.59 -10.68
CA ASN A 199 8.60 4.23 -10.49
C ASN A 199 7.50 3.38 -11.14
N VAL A 200 6.52 2.99 -10.33
CA VAL A 200 5.36 2.18 -10.72
C VAL A 200 4.04 2.88 -10.36
N THR A 201 4.07 4.20 -10.20
CA THR A 201 2.90 5.01 -9.82
C THR A 201 1.76 4.81 -10.82
N GLY A 202 0.62 4.37 -10.31
CA GLY A 202 -0.59 4.14 -11.11
C GLY A 202 -0.61 2.79 -11.86
N ALA A 203 0.48 2.03 -11.87
CA ALA A 203 0.51 0.71 -12.50
C ALA A 203 -0.41 -0.26 -11.76
N LEU A 204 -1.16 -1.06 -12.51
CA LEU A 204 -2.04 -2.09 -11.94
C LEU A 204 -1.29 -3.38 -11.67
N GLN A 205 -0.25 -3.66 -12.45
CA GLN A 205 0.62 -4.82 -12.29
C GLN A 205 2.07 -4.45 -12.60
N ILE A 206 3.01 -5.23 -12.05
CA ILE A 206 4.38 -5.27 -12.53
C ILE A 206 4.75 -6.70 -12.89
N LYS A 207 5.32 -6.89 -14.08
CA LYS A 207 5.86 -8.15 -14.58
C LYS A 207 7.39 -8.06 -14.55
N ILE A 208 8.03 -8.93 -13.80
CA ILE A 208 9.49 -9.06 -13.74
C ILE A 208 9.87 -10.29 -14.54
N LYS A 209 10.42 -10.06 -15.73
CA LYS A 209 10.97 -11.08 -16.61
C LYS A 209 12.43 -11.31 -16.24
N ILE A 210 12.79 -12.52 -15.85
CA ILE A 210 14.14 -12.96 -15.52
C ILE A 210 14.57 -13.93 -16.60
N THR A 211 15.57 -13.58 -17.39
CA THR A 211 16.17 -14.45 -18.40
C THR A 211 17.52 -14.91 -17.90
N VAL A 212 17.76 -16.22 -17.93
CA VAL A 212 19.02 -16.84 -17.51
C VAL A 212 19.56 -17.67 -18.67
N ASN A 213 20.84 -17.47 -18.99
CA ASN A 213 21.57 -18.22 -20.02
C ASN A 213 22.85 -18.83 -19.46
N GLY A 214 23.39 -19.86 -20.12
CA GLY A 214 24.62 -20.52 -19.70
C GLY A 214 24.46 -21.45 -18.50
N SER A 215 23.27 -22.06 -18.33
CA SER A 215 23.03 -23.02 -17.24
C SER A 215 23.90 -24.27 -17.37
N GLU A 216 24.54 -24.71 -16.28
CA GLU A 216 25.18 -26.03 -16.18
C GLU A 216 24.53 -26.83 -15.05
N SER A 217 24.33 -28.13 -15.29
CA SER A 217 23.87 -29.06 -14.26
C SER A 217 24.82 -28.99 -13.05
N TYR A 218 24.24 -28.94 -11.84
CA TYR A 218 24.95 -28.97 -10.54
C TYR A 218 25.68 -27.69 -10.09
N VAL A 219 24.98 -26.57 -9.93
CA VAL A 219 25.60 -25.42 -9.23
C VAL A 219 24.67 -24.61 -8.33
N ASP A 220 25.13 -24.41 -7.10
CA ASP A 220 24.64 -23.48 -6.05
C ASP A 220 24.82 -21.99 -6.44
N SER A 221 24.52 -21.68 -7.70
CA SER A 221 24.54 -20.33 -8.26
C SER A 221 23.11 -19.80 -8.25
N TYR A 222 22.86 -18.83 -7.38
CA TYR A 222 21.53 -18.27 -7.16
C TYR A 222 21.45 -16.85 -7.73
N PRO A 223 21.29 -16.66 -9.05
CA PRO A 223 20.94 -15.36 -9.57
C PRO A 223 19.53 -15.00 -9.11
N GLY A 224 19.31 -13.73 -8.79
CA GLY A 224 18.05 -13.35 -8.17
C GLY A 224 17.91 -11.90 -7.81
N ILE A 225 16.90 -11.65 -6.98
CA ILE A 225 16.57 -10.34 -6.42
C ILE A 225 16.63 -10.45 -4.91
N LYS A 226 17.42 -9.59 -4.28
CA LYS A 226 17.51 -9.44 -2.83
C LYS A 226 16.71 -8.24 -2.36
N ASN A 227 16.00 -8.40 -1.26
CA ASN A 227 15.24 -7.36 -0.57
C ASN A 227 14.29 -6.60 -1.51
N LEU A 228 13.55 -7.30 -2.38
CA LEU A 228 12.54 -6.68 -3.23
C LEU A 228 11.44 -6.07 -2.36
N LYS A 229 11.24 -4.77 -2.44
CA LYS A 229 10.21 -4.01 -1.73
C LYS A 229 9.31 -3.31 -2.72
N ILE A 230 8.00 -3.34 -2.46
CA ILE A 230 6.99 -2.59 -3.21
C ILE A 230 6.37 -1.58 -2.24
N LEU A 231 6.62 -0.31 -2.51
CA LEU A 231 6.36 0.80 -1.60
C LEU A 231 5.18 1.63 -2.10
N THR A 232 4.31 2.03 -1.16
CA THR A 232 3.14 2.91 -1.43
C THR A 232 3.42 4.38 -1.14
N THR A 233 4.58 4.68 -0.55
CA THR A 233 5.04 6.04 -0.25
C THR A 233 6.43 6.26 -0.83
N ASP A 234 6.71 7.50 -1.24
CA ASP A 234 8.06 7.94 -1.57
C ASP A 234 8.83 8.01 -0.24
N TYR A 235 9.97 7.31 -0.14
CA TYR A 235 10.89 7.42 0.99
C TYR A 235 11.98 8.45 0.68
#